data_AF-A0A7J7L6B4-F1
#
_entry.id   AF-A0A7J7L6B4-F1
#
_cell.length_a   1.000
_cell.length_b   1.000
_cell.length_c   1.000
_cell.angle_alpha   90.00
_cell.angle_beta   90.00
_cell.angle_gamma   90.00
#
_symmetry.space_group_name_H-M   'P 1'
#
loop_
_entity.id
_entity.type
_entity.pdbx_description
1 polymer ?
#
loop_
_entity_poly.entity_id
_entity_poly.type
_entity_poly.pdbx_seq_one_letter_code
_entity_poly.pdbx_strand_id
1 'polypeptide(L)'
;MAEPVMKLYIETTDGSSIETKESGLVWHHQDANPGFGSCQAKEMLHHLESVLANEVVAMKRGQFIIEVKPQGVSKSIVADKVFTSIANDERKANFA
;
A
#
# COMPACT_ATOMS: atom_id res chain seq x y z
N MET A 1 6.56 9.27 8.01
CA MET A 1 5.72 10.43 7.64
C MET A 1 4.22 10.12 7.58
N ALA A 2 3.78 8.87 7.47
CA ALA A 2 2.35 8.52 7.51
C ALA A 2 1.71 8.70 8.90
N GLU A 3 2.43 8.42 9.98
CA GLU A 3 1.90 8.42 11.36
C GLU A 3 1.23 9.75 11.78
N PRO A 4 1.81 10.95 11.56
CA PRO A 4 1.16 12.21 11.91
C PRO A 4 -0.19 12.42 11.19
N VAL A 5 -0.27 12.04 9.91
CA VAL A 5 -1.51 12.12 9.14
C VAL A 5 -2.52 11.14 9.73
N MET A 6 -2.13 9.88 9.96
CA MET A 6 -3.03 8.87 10.52
C MET A 6 -3.53 9.25 11.93
N LYS A 7 -2.70 9.88 12.77
CA LYS A 7 -3.09 10.39 14.09
C LYS A 7 -4.17 11.46 14.03
N LEU A 8 -4.10 12.39 13.08
CA LEU A 8 -5.16 13.38 12.87
C LEU A 8 -6.53 12.72 12.63
N TYR A 9 -6.55 11.61 11.90
CA TYR A 9 -7.79 10.90 11.63
C TYR A 9 -8.25 10.02 12.80
N ILE A 10 -7.36 9.66 13.73
CA ILE A 10 -7.77 9.09 15.03
C ILE A 10 -8.51 10.15 15.84
N GLU A 11 -7.95 11.36 15.94
CA GLU A 11 -8.52 12.46 16.73
C GLU A 11 -9.88 12.95 16.20
N THR A 12 -10.14 12.77 14.91
CA THR A 12 -11.36 13.23 14.24
C THR A 12 -12.35 12.12 13.91
N THR A 13 -12.04 10.87 14.26
CA THR A 13 -12.90 9.71 13.98
C THR A 13 -13.04 8.83 15.21
N ASP A 14 -14.10 9.07 15.98
CA ASP A 14 -14.46 8.26 17.13
C ASP A 14 -14.61 6.78 16.75
N GLY A 15 -14.04 5.89 17.57
CA GLY A 15 -14.02 4.45 17.29
C GLY A 15 -12.97 4.01 16.27
N SER A 16 -12.10 4.92 15.81
CA SER A 16 -10.93 4.54 15.01
C SER A 16 -9.67 4.35 15.87
N SER A 17 -8.70 3.61 15.35
CA SER A 17 -7.43 3.36 16.03
C SER A 17 -6.29 3.16 15.02
N ILE A 18 -5.06 3.20 15.52
CA ILE A 18 -3.88 2.84 14.74
C ILE A 18 -3.16 1.66 15.39
N GLU A 19 -2.71 0.75 14.54
CA GLU A 19 -1.88 -0.40 14.90
C GLU A 19 -0.52 -0.25 14.21
N THR A 20 0.55 -0.33 15.00
CA THR A 20 1.92 -0.37 14.49
C THR A 20 2.35 -1.81 14.28
N LYS A 21 2.75 -2.14 13.06
CA LYS A 21 3.33 -3.44 12.67
C LYS A 21 4.81 -3.26 12.36
N GLU A 22 5.56 -4.37 12.35
CA GLU A 22 6.98 -4.36 11.98
C GLU A 22 7.23 -3.74 10.59
N SER A 23 6.30 -3.92 9.66
CA SER A 23 6.43 -3.50 8.26
C SER A 23 5.59 -2.28 7.88
N GLY A 24 4.90 -1.64 8.81
CA GLY A 24 4.04 -0.50 8.48
C GLY A 24 3.01 -0.12 9.55
N LEU A 25 2.06 0.71 9.14
CA LEU A 25 0.99 1.22 9.98
C LEU A 25 -0.37 0.80 9.40
N VAL A 26 -1.31 0.47 10.28
CA VAL A 26 -2.69 0.18 9.89
C VAL A 26 -3.63 1.07 10.69
N TRP A 27 -4.46 1.83 10.00
CA TRP A 27 -5.58 2.55 10.61
C TRP A 27 -6.85 1.71 10.48
N HIS A 28 -7.55 1.55 11.59
CA HIS A 28 -8.78 0.76 11.70
C HIS A 28 -9.96 1.70 11.96
N HIS A 29 -11.08 1.44 11.30
CA HIS A 29 -12.32 2.21 11.49
C HIS A 29 -13.56 1.32 11.60
N GLN A 30 -13.37 0.06 12.01
CA GLN A 30 -14.45 -0.91 12.15
C GLN A 30 -15.46 -0.51 13.24
N ASP A 31 -14.98 0.08 14.33
CA ASP A 31 -15.82 0.51 15.45
C ASP A 31 -16.32 1.96 15.31
N ALA A 32 -15.92 2.65 14.24
CA ALA A 32 -16.46 3.95 13.88
C ALA A 32 -17.84 3.81 13.22
N ASN A 33 -18.59 4.91 13.14
CA ASN A 33 -19.80 4.94 12.32
C ASN A 33 -19.46 4.52 10.87
N PRO A 34 -20.13 3.51 10.26
CA PRO A 34 -19.69 2.95 8.98
C PRO A 34 -19.64 3.94 7.83
N GLY A 35 -20.62 4.84 7.74
CA GLY A 35 -20.67 5.87 6.71
C GLY A 35 -19.56 6.90 6.91
N PHE A 36 -19.43 7.40 8.13
CA PHE A 36 -18.40 8.39 8.47
C PHE A 36 -16.98 7.83 8.34
N GLY A 37 -16.71 6.65 8.90
CA GLY A 37 -15.41 5.98 8.81
C GLY A 37 -15.00 5.71 7.36
N SER A 38 -15.93 5.33 6.48
CA SER A 38 -15.66 5.17 5.05
C SER A 38 -15.31 6.50 4.35
N CYS A 39 -15.99 7.59 4.71
CA CYS A 39 -15.64 8.93 4.23
C CYS A 39 -14.25 9.35 4.72
N GLN A 40 -13.97 9.20 6.01
CA GLN A 40 -12.66 9.51 6.60
C GLN A 40 -11.53 8.68 5.99
N ALA A 41 -11.77 7.38 5.71
CA ALA A 41 -10.81 6.52 5.03
C ALA A 41 -10.44 7.04 3.63
N LYS A 42 -11.42 7.57 2.89
CA LYS A 42 -11.21 8.13 1.55
C LYS A 42 -10.39 9.41 1.60
N GLU A 43 -10.73 10.33 2.50
CA GLU A 43 -10.00 11.59 2.66
C GLU A 43 -8.57 11.36 3.18
N MET A 44 -8.39 10.40 4.11
CA MET A 44 -7.06 10.02 4.59
C MET A 44 -6.18 9.50 3.47
N LEU A 45 -6.73 8.66 2.58
CA LEU A 45 -5.97 8.12 1.46
C LEU A 45 -5.46 9.23 0.54
N HIS A 46 -6.32 10.17 0.15
CA HIS A 46 -5.91 11.32 -0.66
C HIS A 46 -4.86 12.20 0.04
N HIS A 47 -5.01 12.41 1.36
CA HIS A 47 -4.04 13.18 2.14
C HIS A 47 -2.68 12.47 2.19
N LEU A 48 -2.66 11.15 2.44
CA LEU A 48 -1.45 10.35 2.44
C LEU A 48 -0.79 10.32 1.05
N GLU A 49 -1.56 10.21 -0.03
CA GLU A 49 -1.06 10.30 -1.41
C GLU A 49 -0.35 11.61 -1.68
N SER A 50 -0.91 12.74 -1.22
CA SER A 50 -0.28 14.04 -1.36
C SER A 50 1.01 14.17 -0.54
N VAL A 51 1.02 13.68 0.70
CA VAL A 51 2.16 13.83 1.63
C VAL A 51 3.30 12.87 1.31
N LEU A 52 2.97 11.68 0.80
CA LEU A 52 3.92 10.60 0.53
C LEU A 52 4.26 10.48 -0.96
N ALA A 53 3.92 11.49 -1.78
CA ALA A 53 4.13 11.47 -3.23
C ALA A 53 5.59 11.20 -3.66
N ASN A 54 6.56 11.54 -2.80
CA ASN A 54 7.99 11.35 -3.05
C ASN A 54 8.58 10.14 -2.32
N GLU A 55 7.76 9.34 -1.64
CA GLU A 55 8.19 8.21 -0.82
C GLU A 55 7.89 6.87 -1.51
N VAL A 56 8.77 5.89 -1.32
CA VAL A 56 8.57 4.53 -1.86
C VAL A 56 7.70 3.72 -0.90
N VAL A 57 6.40 4.05 -0.87
CA VAL A 57 5.40 3.42 0.00
C VAL A 57 4.23 2.84 -0.79
N ALA A 58 3.65 1.76 -0.27
CA ALA A 58 2.41 1.19 -0.74
C ALA A 58 1.29 1.53 0.25
N MET A 59 0.22 2.11 -0.26
CA MET A 59 -1.01 2.34 0.48
C MET A 59 -2.08 1.37 -0.02
N LYS A 60 -2.74 0.68 0.90
CA LYS A 60 -3.78 -0.30 0.57
C LYS A 60 -5.01 -0.05 1.41
N ARG A 61 -6.15 0.09 0.75
CA ARG A 61 -7.47 0.07 1.39
C ARG A 61 -7.95 -1.37 1.54
N GLY A 62 -8.39 -1.73 2.74
CA GLY A 62 -9.05 -3.00 3.03
C GLY A 62 -10.46 -2.78 3.57
N GLN A 63 -11.09 -3.86 4.02
CA GLN A 63 -12.37 -3.77 4.72
C GLN A 63 -12.13 -3.10 6.08
N PHE A 64 -12.69 -1.90 6.25
CA PHE A 64 -12.55 -1.08 7.46
C PHE A 64 -11.13 -0.66 7.83
N ILE A 65 -10.17 -0.72 6.90
CA ILE A 65 -8.77 -0.39 7.18
C ILE A 65 -8.08 0.42 6.06
N ILE A 66 -7.06 1.17 6.45
CA ILE A 66 -6.02 1.73 5.57
C ILE A 66 -4.66 1.23 6.07
N GLU A 67 -3.92 0.51 5.23
CA GLU A 67 -2.56 0.04 5.50
C GLU A 67 -1.54 0.87 4.72
N VAL A 68 -0.50 1.34 5.40
CA VAL A 68 0.65 2.02 4.79
C VAL A 68 1.91 1.25 5.14
N LYS A 69 2.67 0.83 4.13
CA LYS A 69 3.94 0.11 4.30
C LYS A 69 4.97 0.60 3.29
N PRO A 70 6.28 0.48 3.57
CA PRO A 70 7.30 0.66 2.55
C PRO A 70 7.04 -0.29 1.37
N GLN A 71 7.20 0.19 0.14
CA GLN A 71 7.19 -0.69 -1.02
C GLN A 71 8.45 -1.56 -0.94
N GLY A 72 8.28 -2.84 -0.63
CA GLY A 72 9.33 -3.83 -0.84
C GLY A 72 9.56 -3.96 -2.35
N VAL A 73 10.82 -3.92 -2.79
CA VAL A 73 11.18 -4.26 -4.16
C VAL A 73 10.65 -5.67 -4.42
N SER A 74 9.56 -5.77 -5.16
CA SER A 74 8.89 -7.04 -5.41
C SER A 74 9.81 -7.88 -6.30
N LYS A 75 10.10 -9.12 -5.86
CA LYS A 75 10.87 -10.10 -6.65
C LYS A 75 10.19 -10.50 -7.97
N SER A 76 9.05 -9.90 -8.33
CA SER A 76 8.36 -10.10 -9.60
C SER A 76 9.17 -9.66 -10.81
N ILE A 77 10.17 -8.77 -10.66
CA ILE A 77 11.09 -8.41 -11.77
C ILE A 77 12.05 -9.58 -12.13
N VAL A 78 12.24 -10.56 -11.24
CA VAL A 78 13.10 -11.71 -11.55
C VAL A 78 12.41 -12.73 -12.46
N ALA A 79 11.08 -12.87 -12.36
CA ALA A 79 10.35 -13.81 -13.21
C ALA A 79 10.33 -13.35 -14.68
N ASP A 80 10.15 -12.05 -14.96
CA ASP A 80 10.12 -11.55 -16.33
C ASP A 80 11.46 -11.62 -17.06
N LYS A 81 12.59 -11.50 -16.34
CA LYS A 81 13.93 -11.64 -16.95
C LYS A 81 14.29 -13.09 -17.28
N VAL A 82 13.70 -14.08 -16.61
CA VAL A 82 13.93 -15.50 -16.95
C VAL A 82 13.15 -15.88 -18.21
N PHE A 83 11.92 -15.38 -18.38
CA PHE A 83 11.14 -15.63 -19.61
C PHE A 83 11.78 -15.00 -20.86
N THR A 84 12.46 -13.86 -20.74
CA THR A 84 13.16 -13.26 -21.90
C THR A 84 14.44 -14.00 -22.29
N SER A 85 15.11 -14.70 -21.37
CA SER A 85 16.29 -15.49 -21.69
C SER A 85 15.95 -16.85 -22.31
N ILE A 86 14.87 -17.51 -21.88
CA ILE A 86 14.46 -18.80 -22.47
C ILE A 86 13.91 -18.61 -23.89
N ALA A 87 13.18 -17.51 -24.14
CA ALA A 87 12.65 -17.21 -25.49
C ALA A 87 13.73 -16.78 -26.52
N ASN A 88 14.94 -16.44 -26.08
CA ASN A 88 16.05 -16.07 -26.97
C ASN A 88 17.01 -17.23 -27.28
N ASP A 89 16.98 -18.31 -26.51
CA ASP A 89 17.81 -19.50 -26.80
C ASP A 89 17.20 -20.38 -27.91
N GLU A 90 15.87 -20.42 -28.02
CA GLU A 90 15.18 -21.19 -29.07
C GLU A 90 15.31 -20.60 -30.48
N ARG A 91 15.77 -19.35 -30.62
CA ARG A 91 15.96 -18.71 -31.93
C ARG A 91 17.34 -18.92 -32.55
N LYS A 92 18.30 -19.53 -31.83
CA LYS A 92 19.64 -19.85 -32.34
C LYS A 92 19.80 -21.29 -32.82
N ALA A 93 18.84 -22.18 -32.57
CA ALA A 93 18.95 -23.61 -32.90
C ALA A 93 18.42 -24.01 -34.29
N ASN A 94 17.95 -23.07 -35.13
CA ASN A 94 17.32 -23.38 -36.42
C ASN A 94 18.04 -22.76 -37.64
N PHE A 95 19.37 -22.74 -37.65
CA PHE A 95 20.13 -22.61 -38.90
C PHE A 95 21.46 -23.37 -38.77
N ALA A 96 21.42 -24.67 -39.07
CA ALA A 96 22.55 -25.48 -39.48
C ALA A 96 22.09 -26.36 -40.66
#